data_AF-A0A0C2FWP9-F1
#
_entry.id   AF-A0A0C2FWP9-F1
#
_cell.length_a   1.000
_cell.length_b   1.000
_cell.length_c   1.000
_cell.angle_alpha   90.00
_cell.angle_beta   90.00
_cell.angle_gamma   90.00
#
_symmetry.space_group_name_H-M   'P 1'
#
loop_
_entity.id
_entity.type
_entity.pdbx_description
1 polymer ?
#
loop_
_entity_poly.entity_id
_entity_poly.type
_entity_poly.pdbx_seq_one_letter_code
_entity_poly.pdbx_strand_id
1 'polypeptide(L)'
;MNVCASLCDAIPTCDGAVVVARQQTHGQGRGGNEFVSPIGAAMFTVSTALPQSCSLAKTPSFLQHVFAVALVDGVRRLSGLEDFPLRIKWPNDFYFNRSHKVGGLLATAKCRDDGLLISIGAGINVSNSQPTVCLNDMVPDGSDVKFNVEEVIAETLNRFE
;
A
#
# COMPACT_ATOMS: atom_id res chain seq x y z
N MET A 1 -4.54 1.37 17.77
CA MET A 1 -3.94 2.72 17.72
C MET A 1 -3.44 2.97 16.30
N ASN A 2 -3.74 4.12 15.69
CA ASN A 2 -3.22 4.49 14.36
C ASN A 2 -1.90 5.25 14.54
N VAL A 3 -0.77 4.56 14.37
CA VAL A 3 0.58 5.10 14.64
C VAL A 3 0.94 6.25 13.72
N CYS A 4 0.61 6.16 12.42
CA CYS A 4 0.91 7.22 11.45
C CYS A 4 0.15 8.52 11.78
N ALA A 5 -1.13 8.42 12.11
CA ALA A 5 -1.91 9.58 12.53
C ALA A 5 -1.35 10.21 13.81
N SER A 6 -1.03 9.39 14.83
CA SER A 6 -0.44 9.89 16.07
C SER A 6 0.93 10.56 15.84
N LEU A 7 1.76 10.03 14.95
CA LEU A 7 3.04 10.64 14.57
C LEU A 7 2.85 12.00 13.90
N CYS A 8 1.94 12.08 12.92
CA CYS A 8 1.67 13.32 12.20
C CYS A 8 1.02 14.40 13.08
N ASP A 9 0.28 14.01 14.11
CA ASP A 9 -0.28 14.94 15.09
C ASP A 9 0.79 15.41 16.10
N ALA A 10 1.70 14.53 16.51
CA ALA A 10 2.80 14.87 17.42
C ALA A 10 3.90 15.71 16.74
N ILE A 11 4.13 15.51 15.44
CA ILE A 11 5.13 16.22 14.64
C ILE A 11 4.46 16.74 13.36
N PRO A 12 3.71 17.86 13.43
CA PRO A 12 2.94 18.38 12.29
C PRO A 12 3.78 18.69 11.04
N THR A 13 5.06 18.99 11.24
CA THR A 13 6.06 19.28 10.20
C THR A 13 6.67 18.02 9.57
N CYS A 14 6.33 16.82 10.07
CA CYS A 14 6.79 15.57 9.49
C CYS A 14 5.96 15.28 8.23
N ASP A 15 6.51 15.66 7.08
CA ASP A 15 5.99 15.29 5.77
C ASP A 15 6.73 14.05 5.24
N GLY A 16 6.06 13.24 4.42
CA GLY A 16 6.66 12.05 3.82
C GLY A 16 6.92 10.88 4.79
N ALA A 17 6.33 10.89 6.00
CA ALA A 17 6.57 9.81 6.96
C ALA A 17 6.07 8.46 6.42
N VAL A 18 6.91 7.43 6.56
CA VAL A 18 6.54 6.04 6.27
C VAL A 18 6.57 5.24 7.56
N VAL A 19 5.42 4.66 7.91
CA VAL A 19 5.29 3.76 9.06
C VAL A 19 5.09 2.34 8.54
N VAL A 20 6.04 1.46 8.86
CA VAL A 20 5.97 0.03 8.48
C VAL A 20 5.61 -0.78 9.72
N ALA A 21 4.68 -1.73 9.56
CA ALA A 21 4.29 -2.65 10.62
C ALA A 21 4.60 -4.09 10.21
N ARG A 22 5.29 -4.84 11.08
CA ARG A 22 5.46 -6.29 10.89
C ARG A 22 4.13 -7.05 10.98
N GLN A 23 3.25 -6.59 11.85
CA GLN A 23 1.91 -7.15 12.06
C GLN A 23 0.97 -6.06 12.56
N GLN A 24 -0.26 -6.02 12.05
CA GLN A 24 -1.32 -5.18 12.60
C GLN A 24 -2.28 -6.06 13.41
N THR A 25 -2.65 -5.59 14.60
CA THR A 25 -3.62 -6.29 15.46
C THR A 25 -5.06 -5.83 15.24
N HIS A 26 -5.24 -4.69 14.57
CA HIS A 26 -6.52 -4.05 14.28
C HIS A 26 -6.45 -3.42 12.88
N GLY A 27 -6.14 -4.23 11.87
CA GLY A 27 -6.05 -3.78 10.48
C GLY A 27 -7.39 -3.27 9.98
N GLN A 28 -7.39 -2.16 9.24
CA GLN A 28 -8.61 -1.50 8.77
C GLN A 28 -8.70 -1.55 7.24
N GLY A 29 -9.79 -2.11 6.75
CA GLY A 29 -10.23 -2.04 5.38
C GLY A 29 -11.28 -0.96 5.16
N ARG A 30 -11.63 -0.73 3.90
CA ARG A 30 -12.66 0.25 3.52
C ARG A 30 -14.04 -0.16 4.06
N GLY A 31 -14.84 0.82 4.46
CA GLY A 31 -16.21 0.59 4.93
C GLY A 31 -16.29 -0.05 6.32
N GLY A 32 -15.22 0.02 7.12
CA GLY A 32 -15.16 -0.60 8.45
C GLY A 32 -14.85 -2.09 8.44
N ASN A 33 -14.56 -2.68 7.26
CA ASN A 33 -14.10 -4.06 7.18
C ASN A 33 -12.77 -4.24 7.90
N GLU A 34 -12.52 -5.43 8.42
CA GLU A 34 -11.21 -5.79 8.97
C GLU A 34 -10.23 -6.10 7.84
N PHE A 35 -8.97 -5.66 8.00
CA PHE A 35 -7.87 -6.08 7.14
C PHE A 35 -7.04 -7.11 7.90
N VAL A 36 -7.08 -8.36 7.43
CA VAL A 36 -6.32 -9.46 8.05
C VAL A 36 -4.84 -9.31 7.73
N SER A 37 -4.02 -9.32 8.78
CA SER A 37 -2.61 -8.90 8.73
C SER A 37 -1.68 -10.00 9.27
N PRO A 38 -1.51 -11.13 8.57
CA PRO A 38 -0.58 -12.18 9.00
C PRO A 38 0.88 -11.72 8.82
N ILE A 39 1.79 -12.32 9.59
CA ILE A 39 3.23 -12.09 9.43
C ILE A 39 3.66 -12.54 8.02
N GLY A 40 4.40 -11.69 7.32
CA GLY A 40 4.81 -11.92 5.92
C GLY A 40 4.07 -11.03 4.91
N ALA A 41 3.05 -10.27 5.34
CA ALA A 41 2.46 -9.22 4.54
C ALA A 41 3.31 -7.94 4.62
N ALA A 42 3.47 -7.25 3.49
CA ALA A 42 3.99 -5.89 3.45
C ALA A 42 2.88 -4.93 3.86
N MET A 43 3.01 -4.32 5.03
CA MET A 43 2.02 -3.41 5.61
C MET A 43 2.69 -2.10 6.01
N PHE A 44 2.26 -1.02 5.38
CA PHE A 44 2.86 0.28 5.60
C PHE A 44 1.87 1.41 5.34
N THR A 45 2.14 2.57 5.91
CA THR A 45 1.37 3.79 5.68
C THR A 45 2.34 4.91 5.32
N VAL A 46 2.03 5.61 4.24
CA VAL A 46 2.76 6.82 3.80
C VAL A 46 1.88 8.02 4.09
N SER A 47 2.44 9.05 4.72
CA SER A 47 1.80 10.35 4.85
C SER A 47 2.41 11.37 3.89
N THR A 48 1.57 12.19 3.26
CA THR A 48 2.01 13.31 2.41
C THR A 48 1.11 14.52 2.62
N ALA A 49 1.70 15.70 2.70
CA ALA A 49 0.99 16.96 2.75
C ALA A 49 0.74 17.50 1.34
N LEU A 50 -0.51 17.87 1.04
CA LEU A 50 -0.89 18.61 -0.16
C LEU A 50 -1.24 20.05 0.23
N PRO A 51 -0.42 21.04 -0.16
CA PRO A 51 -0.76 22.45 0.05
C PRO A 51 -2.07 22.81 -0.63
N GLN A 52 -2.83 23.76 -0.07
CA GLN A 52 -4.10 24.21 -0.66
C GLN A 52 -3.94 24.74 -2.10
N SER A 53 -2.77 25.30 -2.44
CA SER A 53 -2.44 25.77 -3.78
C SER A 53 -2.23 24.63 -4.80
N CYS A 54 -2.01 23.39 -4.34
CA CYS A 54 -1.82 22.24 -5.21
C CYS A 54 -3.14 21.85 -5.90
N SER A 55 -3.11 21.65 -7.21
CA SER A 55 -4.29 21.21 -7.96
C SER A 55 -4.82 19.86 -7.49
N LEU A 56 -3.95 18.94 -7.05
CA LEU A 56 -4.32 17.65 -6.49
C LEU A 56 -5.13 17.77 -5.19
N ALA A 57 -5.01 18.86 -4.45
CA ALA A 57 -5.83 19.09 -3.25
C ALA A 57 -7.33 19.21 -3.57
N LYS A 58 -7.69 19.50 -4.83
CA LYS A 58 -9.09 19.50 -5.30
C LYS A 58 -9.62 18.10 -5.59
N THR A 59 -8.74 17.13 -5.81
CA THR A 59 -9.07 15.72 -6.11
C THR A 59 -8.15 14.76 -5.35
N PRO A 60 -8.11 14.82 -4.01
CA PRO A 60 -7.15 14.06 -3.21
C PRO A 60 -7.33 12.55 -3.32
N SER A 61 -8.53 12.07 -3.66
CA SER A 61 -8.81 10.66 -3.93
C SER A 61 -8.04 10.11 -5.14
N PHE A 62 -7.53 10.97 -6.03
CA PHE A 62 -6.70 10.54 -7.16
C PHE A 62 -5.36 9.97 -6.72
N LEU A 63 -4.77 10.45 -5.61
CA LEU A 63 -3.53 9.89 -5.06
C LEU A 63 -3.65 8.40 -4.74
N GLN A 64 -4.83 7.96 -4.28
CA GLN A 64 -5.10 6.55 -4.05
C GLN A 64 -4.85 5.70 -5.31
N HIS A 65 -5.25 6.24 -6.47
CA HIS A 65 -5.14 5.54 -7.74
C HIS A 65 -3.69 5.51 -8.23
N VAL A 66 -2.98 6.63 -8.08
CA VAL A 66 -1.54 6.73 -8.38
C VAL A 66 -0.76 5.72 -7.54
N PHE A 67 -1.03 5.67 -6.23
CA PHE A 67 -0.36 4.75 -5.33
C PHE A 67 -0.66 3.28 -5.67
N ALA A 68 -1.91 2.95 -6.04
CA ALA A 68 -2.27 1.61 -6.48
C ALA A 68 -1.47 1.17 -7.70
N VAL A 69 -1.28 2.08 -8.66
CA VAL A 69 -0.47 1.86 -9.86
C VAL A 69 1.00 1.68 -9.49
N ALA A 70 1.56 2.55 -8.66
CA ALA A 70 2.95 2.46 -8.21
C ALA A 70 3.26 1.11 -7.55
N LEU A 71 2.38 0.62 -6.68
CA LEU A 71 2.56 -0.68 -6.02
C LEU A 71 2.54 -1.84 -7.02
N VAL A 72 1.52 -1.90 -7.89
CA VAL A 72 1.40 -2.99 -8.86
C VAL A 72 2.55 -2.98 -9.85
N ASP A 73 2.96 -1.79 -10.30
CA ASP A 73 4.08 -1.62 -11.21
C ASP A 73 5.41 -2.03 -10.56
N GLY A 74 5.65 -1.61 -9.30
CA GLY A 74 6.82 -2.01 -8.54
C GLY A 74 6.94 -3.52 -8.36
N VAL A 75 5.85 -4.18 -7.96
CA VAL A 75 5.84 -5.65 -7.80
C VAL A 75 6.09 -6.36 -9.13
N ARG A 76 5.47 -5.91 -10.23
CA ARG A 76 5.73 -6.50 -11.57
C ARG A 76 7.17 -6.30 -12.02
N ARG A 77 7.78 -5.17 -11.70
CA ARG A 77 9.19 -4.93 -12.01
C ARG A 77 10.10 -5.88 -11.22
N LEU A 78 9.86 -6.01 -9.92
CA LEU A 78 10.60 -6.93 -9.04
C LEU A 78 10.47 -8.39 -9.49
N SER A 79 9.34 -8.76 -10.08
CA SER A 79 9.15 -10.12 -10.56
C SER A 79 10.07 -10.45 -11.75
N GLY A 80 10.50 -9.45 -12.54
CA GLY A 80 11.27 -9.68 -13.76
C GLY A 80 10.55 -10.52 -14.83
N LEU A 81 9.24 -10.76 -14.66
CA LEU A 81 8.41 -11.56 -15.57
C LEU A 81 7.62 -10.62 -16.48
N GLU A 82 7.59 -10.91 -17.77
CA GLU A 82 6.93 -10.07 -18.77
C GLU A 82 5.43 -9.85 -18.47
N ASP A 83 4.74 -10.88 -17.96
CA ASP A 83 3.32 -10.80 -17.61
C ASP A 83 3.03 -11.34 -16.20
N PHE A 84 3.63 -10.73 -15.16
CA PHE A 84 3.28 -11.10 -13.79
C PHE A 84 1.79 -10.77 -13.51
N PRO A 85 0.94 -11.75 -13.12
CA PRO A 85 -0.52 -11.60 -13.12
C PRO A 85 -1.14 -10.75 -11.99
N LEU A 86 -0.39 -9.82 -11.40
CA LEU A 86 -0.90 -8.86 -10.42
C LEU A 86 -1.67 -7.74 -11.14
N ARG A 87 -2.88 -7.44 -10.68
CA ARG A 87 -3.81 -6.47 -11.29
C ARG A 87 -4.48 -5.62 -10.21
N ILE A 88 -4.94 -4.44 -10.61
CA ILE A 88 -5.77 -3.58 -9.76
C ILE A 88 -7.24 -3.90 -10.05
N LYS A 89 -7.98 -4.28 -9.02
CA LYS A 89 -9.44 -4.21 -9.03
C LYS A 89 -9.83 -2.90 -8.39
N TRP A 90 -10.24 -1.95 -9.23
CA TRP A 90 -10.62 -0.62 -8.77
C TRP A 90 -11.74 -0.69 -7.72
N PRO A 91 -11.70 0.19 -6.70
CA PRO A 91 -10.79 1.33 -6.59
C PRO A 91 -9.51 1.09 -5.77
N ASN A 92 -9.38 -0.03 -5.07
CA ASN A 92 -8.37 -0.15 -4.00
C ASN A 92 -7.89 -1.58 -3.69
N ASP A 93 -8.23 -2.57 -4.52
CA ASP A 93 -7.87 -3.96 -4.25
C ASP A 93 -6.81 -4.46 -5.23
N PHE A 94 -5.88 -5.27 -4.72
CA PHE A 94 -4.89 -5.96 -5.53
C PHE A 94 -5.30 -7.41 -5.72
N TYR A 95 -5.34 -7.85 -6.97
CA TYR A 95 -5.82 -9.16 -7.36
C TYR A 95 -4.82 -9.88 -8.24
N PHE A 96 -4.65 -11.17 -7.98
CA PHE A 96 -3.98 -12.09 -8.89
C PHE A 96 -4.98 -12.76 -9.83
N ASN A 97 -4.66 -12.82 -11.13
CA ASN A 97 -5.49 -13.45 -12.17
C ASN A 97 -6.98 -13.07 -12.13
N ARG A 98 -7.30 -11.88 -11.59
CA ARG A 98 -8.66 -11.35 -11.36
C ARG A 98 -9.52 -12.13 -10.35
N SER A 99 -9.03 -13.23 -9.79
CA SER A 99 -9.81 -14.14 -8.93
C SER A 99 -9.46 -14.03 -7.45
N HIS A 100 -8.20 -13.82 -7.12
CA HIS A 100 -7.74 -13.86 -5.72
C HIS A 100 -7.27 -12.49 -5.26
N LYS A 101 -7.88 -11.97 -4.19
CA LYS A 101 -7.41 -10.76 -3.53
C LYS A 101 -6.15 -11.07 -2.74
N VAL A 102 -5.08 -10.34 -3.02
CA VAL A 102 -3.77 -10.46 -2.34
C VAL A 102 -3.45 -9.25 -1.47
N GLY A 103 -4.27 -8.22 -1.53
CA GLY A 103 -4.05 -7.01 -0.77
C GLY A 103 -5.04 -5.91 -1.10
N GLY A 104 -4.77 -4.73 -0.56
CA GLY A 104 -5.49 -3.52 -0.89
C GLY A 104 -4.88 -2.32 -0.19
N LEU A 105 -5.53 -1.19 -0.38
CA LEU A 105 -5.11 0.07 0.21
C LEU A 105 -6.31 0.86 0.73
N LEU A 106 -6.01 1.84 1.57
CA LEU A 106 -6.95 2.77 2.16
C LEU A 106 -6.28 4.15 2.24
N ALA A 107 -6.85 5.12 1.54
CA ALA A 107 -6.43 6.51 1.65
C ALA A 107 -7.41 7.28 2.54
N THR A 108 -6.87 8.04 3.49
CA THR A 108 -7.61 8.97 4.35
C THR A 108 -7.04 10.37 4.23
N ALA A 109 -7.88 11.39 4.34
CA ALA A 109 -7.47 12.79 4.30
C ALA A 109 -7.91 13.50 5.59
N LYS A 110 -7.03 14.33 6.16
CA LYS A 110 -7.32 15.24 7.27
C LYS A 110 -7.07 16.66 6.78
N CYS A 111 -8.06 17.54 6.95
CA CYS A 111 -7.88 18.96 6.65
C CYS A 111 -6.95 19.61 7.68
N ARG A 112 -6.06 20.48 7.19
CA ARG A 112 -5.21 21.37 7.97
C ARG A 112 -5.43 22.80 7.46
N ASP A 113 -4.99 23.79 8.22
CA ASP A 113 -5.15 25.20 7.85
C ASP A 113 -4.42 25.55 6.54
N ASP A 114 -3.34 24.83 6.21
CA ASP A 114 -2.47 25.03 5.05
C ASP A 114 -2.72 24.04 3.90
N GLY A 115 -3.68 23.11 4.04
CA GLY A 115 -3.98 22.12 3.01
C GLY A 115 -4.55 20.81 3.55
N LEU A 116 -4.11 19.69 2.98
CA LEU A 116 -4.55 18.36 3.35
C LEU A 116 -3.35 17.52 3.79
N LEU A 117 -3.49 16.80 4.90
CA LEU A 117 -2.64 15.66 5.20
C LEU A 117 -3.32 14.40 4.67
N ILE A 118 -2.67 13.72 3.74
CA ILE A 118 -3.13 12.45 3.18
C ILE A 118 -2.33 11.33 3.82
N SER A 119 -3.00 10.26 4.25
CA SER A 119 -2.37 9.03 4.70
C SER A 119 -2.85 7.88 3.82
N ILE A 120 -1.92 7.18 3.19
CA ILE A 120 -2.19 6.03 2.31
C ILE A 120 -1.64 4.80 3.00
N GLY A 121 -2.53 3.99 3.59
CA GLY A 121 -2.20 2.67 4.10
C GLY A 121 -2.28 1.64 2.98
N ALA A 122 -1.24 0.83 2.82
CA ALA A 122 -1.21 -0.26 1.85
C ALA A 122 -0.82 -1.57 2.55
N GLY A 123 -1.49 -2.65 2.15
CA GLY A 123 -1.24 -4.00 2.61
C GLY A 123 -1.24 -4.96 1.43
N ILE A 124 -0.16 -5.73 1.25
CA ILE A 124 -0.11 -6.81 0.26
C ILE A 124 0.58 -8.04 0.86
N ASN A 125 0.01 -9.22 0.61
CA ASN A 125 0.54 -10.49 1.08
C ASN A 125 1.78 -10.86 0.28
N VAL A 126 2.95 -10.99 0.92
CA VAL A 126 4.22 -11.26 0.23
C VAL A 126 4.67 -12.70 0.43
N SER A 127 4.81 -13.14 1.68
CA SER A 127 5.34 -14.46 2.06
C SER A 127 4.45 -15.19 3.08
N ASN A 128 3.16 -14.88 3.06
CA ASN A 128 2.14 -15.41 3.98
C ASN A 128 1.04 -16.18 3.22
N SER A 129 1.28 -17.46 2.93
CA SER A 129 0.34 -18.31 2.18
C SER A 129 -0.96 -18.66 2.93
N GLN A 130 -1.15 -18.14 4.15
CA GLN A 130 -2.37 -18.27 4.94
C GLN A 130 -2.69 -16.95 5.66
N PRO A 131 -3.98 -16.63 5.92
CA PRO A 131 -5.18 -17.40 5.55
C PRO A 131 -5.64 -17.21 4.10
N THR A 132 -4.89 -16.43 3.32
CA THR A 132 -5.13 -16.16 1.89
C THR A 132 -3.88 -16.49 1.08
N VAL A 133 -3.88 -16.20 -0.23
CA VAL A 133 -2.69 -16.31 -1.08
C VAL A 133 -1.75 -15.11 -0.95
N CYS A 134 -0.47 -15.31 -1.24
CA CYS A 134 0.57 -14.28 -1.29
C CYS A 134 1.32 -14.23 -2.63
N LEU A 135 2.16 -13.20 -2.82
CA LEU A 135 2.94 -13.03 -4.06
C LEU A 135 3.87 -14.21 -4.35
N ASN A 136 4.53 -14.75 -3.32
CA ASN A 136 5.46 -15.87 -3.49
C ASN A 136 4.76 -17.19 -3.83
N ASP A 137 3.47 -17.36 -3.51
CA ASP A 137 2.69 -18.54 -3.96
C ASP A 137 2.44 -18.54 -5.48
N MET A 138 2.69 -17.39 -6.12
CA MET A 138 2.34 -17.13 -7.52
C MET A 138 3.56 -17.02 -8.44
N VAL A 139 4.76 -17.18 -7.87
CA VAL A 139 5.98 -17.31 -8.64
C VAL A 139 6.00 -18.70 -9.30
N PRO A 140 6.26 -18.81 -10.62
CA PRO A 140 6.34 -20.11 -11.29
C PRO A 140 7.41 -21.02 -10.69
N ASP A 141 7.11 -22.32 -10.61
CA ASP A 141 8.08 -23.32 -10.17
C ASP A 141 9.37 -23.25 -11.01
N GLY A 142 10.53 -23.27 -10.33
CA GLY A 142 11.84 -23.18 -10.97
C GLY A 142 12.27 -21.76 -11.37
N SER A 143 11.48 -20.74 -11.06
CA SER A 143 11.92 -19.34 -11.14
C SER A 143 12.83 -18.99 -9.95
N ASP A 144 13.87 -18.19 -10.20
CA ASP A 144 14.75 -17.63 -9.15
C ASP A 144 14.12 -16.42 -8.43
N VAL A 145 12.90 -16.01 -8.83
CA VAL A 145 12.22 -14.85 -8.28
C VAL A 145 11.75 -15.14 -6.87
N LYS A 146 12.03 -14.22 -5.95
CA LYS A 146 11.51 -14.27 -4.58
C LYS A 146 11.25 -12.86 -4.10
N PHE A 147 10.01 -12.59 -3.75
CA PHE A 147 9.63 -11.30 -3.18
C PHE A 147 9.95 -11.24 -1.70
N ASN A 148 10.66 -10.19 -1.29
CA ASN A 148 10.86 -9.83 0.11
C ASN A 148 9.97 -8.64 0.48
N VAL A 149 9.53 -8.58 1.74
CA VAL A 149 8.62 -7.53 2.22
C VAL A 149 9.24 -6.15 2.04
N GLU A 150 10.52 -6.02 2.39
CA GLU A 150 11.28 -4.78 2.34
C GLU A 150 11.45 -4.26 0.92
N GLU A 151 11.73 -5.15 -0.03
CA GLU A 151 11.89 -4.80 -1.45
C GLU A 151 10.56 -4.36 -2.06
N VAL A 152 9.46 -5.04 -1.75
CA VAL A 152 8.12 -4.65 -2.21
C VAL A 152 7.75 -3.26 -1.70
N ILE A 153 8.03 -2.96 -0.43
CA ILE A 153 7.79 -1.63 0.15
C ILE A 153 8.69 -0.60 -0.53
N ALA A 154 10.00 -0.83 -0.55
CA ALA A 154 10.97 0.12 -1.11
C ALA A 154 10.66 0.43 -2.57
N GLU A 155 10.37 -0.59 -3.38
CA GLU A 155 10.05 -0.39 -4.78
C GLU A 155 8.74 0.35 -4.98
N THR A 156 7.71 0.06 -4.17
CA THR A 156 6.46 0.81 -4.24
C THR A 156 6.68 2.30 -3.97
N LEU A 157 7.51 2.63 -2.97
CA LEU A 157 7.82 4.02 -2.62
C LEU A 157 8.62 4.71 -3.74
N ASN A 158 9.63 4.05 -4.30
CA ASN A 158 10.43 4.57 -5.42
C ASN A 158 9.60 4.85 -6.68
N ARG A 159 8.48 4.14 -6.88
CA ARG A 159 7.57 4.36 -8.02
C ARG A 159 6.51 5.42 -7.73
N PHE A 160 6.29 5.73 -6.46
CA PHE A 160 5.31 6.72 -6.03
C PHE A 160 5.88 8.13 -5.94
N GLU A 161 7.13 8.27 -5.46
CA GLU A 161 7.91 9.51 -5.52
C GLU A 161 8.28 9.91 -6.97
#